data_AF-A0A952RAB0-F1
#
_entry.id   AF-A0A952RAB0-F1
#
_cell.length_a   1.000
_cell.length_b   1.000
_cell.length_c   1.000
_cell.angle_alpha   90.00
_cell.angle_beta   90.00
_cell.angle_gamma   90.00
#
_symmetry.space_group_name_H-M   'P 1'
#
loop_
_entity.id
_entity.type
_entity.pdbx_description
1 polymer ?
#
loop_
_entity_poly.entity_id
_entity_poly.type
_entity_poly.pdbx_seq_one_letter_code
_entity_poly.pdbx_strand_id
1 'polypeptide(L)'
;MSPPTLVSSLYFVSLTALISCAPEPPPVPAAQPSAEVASPHVDASPAPSAASAVEVLDAMDTRTPVPLLPMMAHHQKENMRDHLVAVQEIVSALAKEDFVAVERAAKRIGYSDTMGRMCTHMGAGAPGFTEQALNFHRTADRIGARARDSDREGVLKELGATLQTCTTCHASWKQQVVDEPTWRRATSQAPPSRPH
;
A
#
# COMPACT_ATOMS: atom_id res chain seq x y z
N MET A 1 -14.89 -63.61 -0.31
CA MET A 1 -15.65 -62.45 0.20
C MET A 1 -14.93 -61.22 -0.30
N SER A 2 -15.55 -60.51 -1.24
CA SER A 2 -14.96 -59.45 -2.08
C SER A 2 -15.14 -58.06 -1.46
N PRO A 3 -14.28 -57.07 -1.78
CA PRO A 3 -14.41 -55.69 -1.31
C PRO A 3 -15.44 -54.89 -2.13
N PRO A 4 -16.02 -53.80 -1.61
CA PRO A 4 -16.93 -52.95 -2.38
C PRO A 4 -16.17 -51.97 -3.28
N THR A 5 -16.67 -51.85 -4.50
CA THR A 5 -16.21 -51.00 -5.60
C THR A 5 -16.65 -49.55 -5.44
N LEU A 6 -15.73 -48.62 -5.65
CA LEU A 6 -16.00 -47.19 -5.89
C LEU A 6 -16.73 -47.01 -7.23
N VAL A 7 -17.87 -46.31 -7.21
CA VAL A 7 -18.56 -45.85 -8.42
C VAL A 7 -18.14 -44.41 -8.68
N SER A 8 -17.38 -44.21 -9.76
CA SER A 8 -16.96 -42.92 -10.29
C SER A 8 -18.00 -42.42 -11.29
N SER A 9 -18.79 -41.41 -10.93
CA SER A 9 -19.71 -40.74 -11.85
C SER A 9 -19.01 -39.59 -12.56
N LEU A 10 -18.60 -39.84 -13.80
CA LEU A 10 -18.17 -38.84 -14.77
C LEU A 10 -19.41 -38.09 -15.28
N TYR A 11 -19.58 -36.83 -14.87
CA TYR A 11 -20.51 -35.90 -15.52
C TYR A 11 -19.77 -35.20 -16.66
N PHE A 12 -20.04 -35.62 -17.90
CA PHE A 12 -19.71 -34.86 -19.11
C PHE A 12 -20.69 -33.68 -19.23
N VAL A 13 -20.22 -32.47 -18.98
CA VAL A 13 -20.94 -31.23 -19.33
C VAL A 13 -20.46 -30.81 -20.72
N SER A 14 -21.30 -31.03 -21.74
CA SER A 14 -21.09 -30.51 -23.09
C SER A 14 -21.19 -28.99 -23.09
N LEU A 15 -20.07 -28.32 -23.36
CA LEU A 15 -19.99 -26.87 -23.57
C LEU A 15 -20.22 -26.58 -25.05
N THR A 16 -21.47 -26.25 -25.42
CA THR A 16 -21.81 -25.73 -26.74
C THR A 16 -21.31 -24.30 -26.89
N ALA A 17 -20.38 -24.09 -27.82
CA ALA A 17 -19.87 -22.77 -28.19
C ALA A 17 -20.95 -21.99 -28.97
N LEU A 18 -21.52 -20.94 -28.35
CA LEU A 18 -22.31 -19.94 -29.07
C LEU A 18 -21.34 -18.90 -29.66
N ILE A 19 -21.12 -19.02 -30.97
CA ILE A 19 -20.42 -18.02 -31.79
C ILE A 19 -21.34 -16.80 -31.88
N SER A 20 -20.97 -15.73 -31.18
CA SER A 20 -21.66 -14.44 -31.25
C SER A 20 -21.22 -13.69 -32.51
N CYS A 21 -22.14 -13.49 -33.46
CA CYS A 21 -21.96 -12.52 -34.53
C CYS A 21 -21.93 -11.11 -33.93
N ALA A 22 -20.80 -10.42 -34.01
CA ALA A 22 -20.75 -8.97 -33.80
C ALA A 22 -21.05 -8.26 -35.14
N PRO A 23 -21.90 -7.21 -35.16
CA PRO A 23 -22.09 -6.39 -36.35
C PRO A 23 -20.87 -5.54 -36.65
N GLU A 24 -20.55 -5.39 -37.93
CA GLU A 24 -19.45 -4.59 -38.46
C GLU A 24 -19.71 -3.08 -38.23
N PRO A 25 -18.73 -2.29 -37.77
CA PRO A 25 -18.91 -0.85 -37.58
C PRO A 25 -19.01 -0.12 -38.93
N PRO A 26 -19.79 0.97 -39.02
CA PRO A 26 -19.93 1.72 -40.26
C PRO A 26 -18.62 2.40 -40.69
N PRO A 27 -18.40 2.61 -41.99
CA PRO A 27 -17.21 3.28 -42.49
C PRO A 27 -17.16 4.74 -42.03
N VAL A 28 -16.02 5.14 -41.46
CA VAL A 28 -15.74 6.51 -41.04
C VAL A 28 -15.52 7.39 -42.28
N PRO A 29 -16.24 8.51 -42.45
CA PRO A 29 -16.01 9.42 -43.56
C PRO A 29 -14.63 10.07 -43.46
N ALA A 30 -13.94 10.17 -44.59
CA ALA A 30 -12.62 10.80 -44.69
C ALA A 30 -12.67 12.27 -44.23
N ALA A 31 -11.80 12.62 -43.27
CA ALA A 31 -11.63 13.99 -42.80
C ALA A 31 -11.09 14.87 -43.93
N GLN A 32 -11.79 15.97 -44.22
CA GLN A 32 -11.29 17.02 -45.10
C GLN A 32 -10.31 17.91 -44.34
N PRO A 33 -9.18 18.33 -44.95
CA PRO A 33 -8.25 19.26 -44.33
C PRO A 33 -8.90 20.64 -44.25
N SER A 34 -9.19 21.10 -43.02
CA SER A 34 -9.61 22.47 -42.78
C SER A 34 -8.38 23.38 -42.84
N ALA A 35 -8.48 24.42 -43.64
CA ALA A 35 -7.44 25.43 -43.83
C ALA A 35 -7.12 26.15 -42.50
N GLU A 36 -5.84 26.22 -42.19
CA GLU A 36 -5.27 26.91 -41.04
C GLU A 36 -5.31 28.42 -41.26
N VAL A 37 -6.22 29.11 -40.57
CA VAL A 37 -6.20 30.57 -40.49
C VAL A 37 -5.38 30.95 -39.27
N ALA A 38 -4.16 31.42 -39.51
CA ALA A 38 -3.26 31.95 -38.50
C ALA A 38 -3.93 33.10 -37.73
N SER A 39 -4.14 32.89 -36.43
CA SER A 39 -4.49 33.96 -35.48
C SER A 39 -3.22 34.48 -34.81
N PRO A 40 -3.13 35.79 -34.53
CA PRO A 40 -1.93 36.38 -33.97
C PRO A 40 -1.72 35.91 -32.53
N HIS A 41 -0.49 35.48 -32.22
CA HIS A 41 -0.06 35.21 -30.85
C HIS A 41 -0.04 36.52 -30.06
N VAL A 42 -1.07 36.73 -29.25
CA VAL A 42 -1.00 37.63 -28.10
C VAL A 42 -0.35 36.85 -26.97
N ASP A 43 0.85 37.28 -26.58
CA ASP A 43 1.54 36.85 -25.36
C ASP A 43 0.68 37.24 -24.15
N ALA A 44 -0.26 36.38 -23.79
CA ALA A 44 -0.97 36.43 -22.53
C ALA A 44 -0.05 35.86 -21.45
N SER A 45 0.49 36.75 -20.61
CA SER A 45 1.08 36.33 -19.33
C SER A 45 0.08 35.43 -18.58
N PRO A 46 0.47 34.26 -18.07
CA PRO A 46 -0.47 33.35 -17.44
C PRO A 46 -1.06 34.00 -16.21
N ALA A 47 -2.38 34.16 -16.20
CA ALA A 47 -3.14 34.52 -15.01
C ALA A 47 -2.83 33.50 -13.89
N PRO A 48 -2.84 33.90 -12.61
CA PRO A 48 -2.60 32.97 -11.50
C PRO A 48 -3.59 31.81 -11.60
N SER A 49 -3.07 30.61 -11.81
CA SER A 49 -3.87 29.38 -11.88
C SER A 49 -4.64 29.23 -10.57
N ALA A 50 -5.95 29.06 -10.67
CA ALA A 50 -6.73 28.55 -9.55
C ALA A 50 -6.08 27.24 -9.05
N ALA A 51 -6.04 27.05 -7.73
CA ALA A 51 -5.53 25.82 -7.14
C ALA A 51 -6.27 24.60 -7.73
N SER A 52 -5.52 23.57 -8.07
CA SER A 52 -6.05 22.30 -8.55
C SER A 52 -6.92 21.63 -7.48
N ALA A 53 -7.83 20.76 -7.91
CA ALA A 53 -8.67 19.98 -6.98
C ALA A 53 -7.84 19.16 -5.97
N VAL A 54 -6.65 18.72 -6.36
CA VAL A 54 -5.72 17.98 -5.48
C VAL A 54 -5.14 18.88 -4.39
N GLU A 55 -4.76 20.11 -4.73
CA GLU A 55 -4.26 21.09 -3.75
C GLU A 55 -5.34 21.51 -2.76
N VAL A 56 -6.58 21.68 -3.22
CA VAL A 56 -7.72 21.97 -2.34
C VAL A 56 -7.96 20.82 -1.37
N LEU A 57 -7.95 19.57 -1.86
CA LEU A 57 -8.10 18.40 -0.99
C LEU A 57 -6.96 18.28 0.03
N ASP A 58 -5.71 18.51 -0.39
CA ASP A 58 -4.56 18.44 0.52
C ASP A 58 -4.62 19.49 1.63
N ALA A 59 -5.11 20.70 1.31
CA ALA A 59 -5.31 21.78 2.28
C ALA A 59 -6.36 21.47 3.34
N MET A 60 -7.30 20.56 3.06
CA MET A 60 -8.31 20.09 4.03
C MET A 60 -7.78 18.98 4.95
N ASP A 61 -6.68 18.33 4.60
CA ASP A 61 -6.12 17.21 5.35
C ASP A 61 -5.19 17.70 6.46
N THR A 62 -5.67 17.63 7.71
CA THR A 62 -5.01 18.14 8.91
C THR A 62 -3.91 17.23 9.45
N ARG A 63 -3.63 16.09 8.80
CA ARG A 63 -2.59 15.15 9.23
C ARG A 63 -1.20 15.74 9.00
N THR A 64 -0.24 15.27 9.79
CA THR A 64 1.16 15.71 9.68
C THR A 64 1.76 15.17 8.38
N PRO A 65 2.35 16.03 7.53
CA PRO A 65 2.96 15.60 6.29
C PRO A 65 4.27 14.85 6.55
N VAL A 66 4.45 13.74 5.84
CA VAL A 66 5.73 13.04 5.70
C VAL A 66 6.28 13.38 4.31
N PRO A 67 7.28 14.26 4.20
CA PRO A 67 7.85 14.59 2.90
C PRO A 67 8.60 13.39 2.36
N LEU A 68 8.26 12.95 1.16
CA LEU A 68 8.82 11.77 0.51
C LEU A 68 9.07 12.06 -0.97
N LEU A 69 10.18 11.56 -1.51
CA LEU A 69 10.37 11.51 -2.95
C LEU A 69 9.33 10.58 -3.60
N PRO A 70 8.97 10.76 -4.89
CA PRO A 70 7.94 9.95 -5.55
C PRO A 70 8.16 8.44 -5.42
N MET A 71 9.39 7.97 -5.63
CA MET A 71 9.72 6.54 -5.50
C MET A 71 9.64 6.04 -4.06
N MET A 72 9.99 6.86 -3.07
CA MET A 72 9.85 6.50 -1.65
C MET A 72 8.38 6.38 -1.26
N ALA A 73 7.55 7.34 -1.68
CA ALA A 73 6.11 7.33 -1.43
C ALA A 73 5.43 6.11 -2.06
N HIS A 74 5.83 5.77 -3.29
CA HIS A 74 5.37 4.56 -3.97
C HIS A 74 5.74 3.29 -3.20
N HIS A 75 7.02 3.15 -2.87
CA HIS A 75 7.52 1.96 -2.16
C HIS A 75 6.86 1.78 -0.78
N GLN A 76 6.67 2.88 -0.03
CA GLN A 76 5.96 2.82 1.24
C GLN A 76 4.51 2.31 1.07
N LYS A 77 3.80 2.73 0.00
CA LYS A 77 2.45 2.24 -0.31
C LYS A 77 2.44 0.77 -0.71
N GLU A 78 3.45 0.29 -1.43
CA GLU A 78 3.61 -1.13 -1.72
C GLU A 78 3.78 -1.94 -0.43
N ASN A 79 4.68 -1.49 0.46
CA ASN A 79 4.88 -2.12 1.76
C ASN A 79 3.58 -2.15 2.58
N MET A 80 2.83 -1.03 2.65
CA MET A 80 1.56 -0.99 3.38
C MET A 80 0.51 -1.98 2.83
N ARG A 81 0.44 -2.18 1.51
CA ARG A 81 -0.45 -3.18 0.91
C ARG A 81 0.02 -4.60 1.22
N ASP A 82 1.33 -4.83 1.16
CA ASP A 82 1.94 -6.11 1.54
C ASP A 82 1.66 -6.45 3.01
N HIS A 83 1.69 -5.43 3.88
CA HIS A 83 1.39 -5.60 5.29
C HIS A 83 -0.06 -6.05 5.55
N LEU A 84 -1.01 -5.54 4.77
CA LEU A 84 -2.40 -6.01 4.83
C LEU A 84 -2.54 -7.46 4.38
N VAL A 85 -1.76 -7.89 3.38
CA VAL A 85 -1.72 -9.31 2.97
C VAL A 85 -1.19 -10.17 4.12
N ALA A 86 -0.10 -9.77 4.79
CA ALA A 86 0.42 -10.50 5.94
C ALA A 86 -0.59 -10.59 7.09
N VAL A 87 -1.35 -9.52 7.36
CA VAL A 87 -2.45 -9.55 8.35
C VAL A 87 -3.53 -10.55 7.96
N GLN A 88 -3.93 -10.60 6.68
CA GLN A 88 -4.89 -11.60 6.20
C GLN A 88 -4.35 -13.03 6.37
N GLU A 89 -3.07 -13.26 6.07
CA GLU A 89 -2.40 -14.55 6.26
C GLU A 89 -2.38 -14.97 7.74
N ILE A 90 -2.06 -14.03 8.66
CA ILE A 90 -2.11 -14.26 10.11
C ILE A 90 -3.51 -14.69 10.55
N VAL A 91 -4.56 -13.96 10.16
CA VAL A 91 -5.94 -14.28 10.53
C VAL A 91 -6.36 -15.64 9.98
N SER A 92 -6.01 -15.92 8.72
CA SER A 92 -6.36 -17.18 8.06
C SER A 92 -5.65 -18.38 8.67
N ALA A 93 -4.39 -18.22 9.08
CA ALA A 93 -3.61 -19.24 9.78
C ALA A 93 -4.14 -19.47 11.20
N LEU A 94 -4.46 -18.39 11.92
CA LEU A 94 -5.01 -18.44 13.27
C LEU A 94 -6.37 -19.15 13.33
N ALA A 95 -7.21 -18.98 12.31
CA ALA A 95 -8.48 -19.69 12.18
C ALA A 95 -8.32 -21.22 12.05
N LYS A 96 -7.12 -21.68 11.66
CA LYS A 96 -6.76 -23.10 11.50
C LYS A 96 -5.84 -23.61 12.61
N GLU A 97 -5.53 -22.75 13.60
CA GLU A 97 -4.55 -23.01 14.65
C GLU A 97 -3.15 -23.39 14.10
N ASP A 98 -2.82 -22.90 12.90
CA ASP A 98 -1.50 -23.08 12.27
C ASP A 98 -0.53 -21.98 12.75
N PHE A 99 0.03 -22.17 13.93
CA PHE A 99 0.92 -21.19 14.55
C PHE A 99 2.24 -21.01 13.79
N VAL A 100 2.71 -22.03 13.05
CA VAL A 100 3.90 -21.91 12.20
C VAL A 100 3.62 -20.96 11.04
N ALA A 101 2.43 -21.04 10.44
CA ALA A 101 2.02 -20.08 9.41
C ALA A 101 1.77 -18.68 9.98
N VAL A 102 1.22 -18.55 11.20
CA VAL A 102 1.12 -17.25 11.89
C VAL A 102 2.49 -16.62 12.06
N GLU A 103 3.47 -17.36 12.59
CA GLU A 103 4.83 -16.85 12.81
C GLU A 103 5.47 -16.40 11.48
N ARG A 104 5.36 -17.22 10.44
CA ARG A 104 5.92 -16.93 9.12
C ARG A 104 5.32 -15.66 8.51
N ALA A 105 4.00 -15.49 8.59
CA ALA A 105 3.32 -14.28 8.11
C ALA A 105 3.71 -13.05 8.94
N ALA A 106 3.79 -13.17 10.27
CA ALA A 106 4.23 -12.09 11.14
C ALA A 106 5.66 -11.64 10.86
N LYS A 107 6.58 -12.59 10.62
CA LYS A 107 7.99 -12.29 10.30
C LYS A 107 8.17 -11.45 9.04
N ARG A 108 7.28 -11.59 8.04
CA ARG A 108 7.30 -10.79 6.80
C ARG A 108 7.19 -9.29 7.07
N ILE A 109 6.48 -8.92 8.13
CA ILE A 109 6.22 -7.54 8.54
C ILE A 109 6.90 -7.16 9.85
N GLY A 110 7.69 -8.07 10.41
CA GLY A 110 8.51 -7.84 11.60
C GLY A 110 9.69 -6.92 11.34
N TYR A 111 10.44 -6.62 12.39
CA TYR A 111 11.61 -5.77 12.28
C TYR A 111 12.77 -6.47 11.56
N SER A 112 13.52 -5.69 10.78
CA SER A 112 14.86 -6.06 10.29
C SER A 112 15.73 -4.82 10.19
N ASP A 113 17.05 -4.96 10.17
CA ASP A 113 17.95 -3.80 10.06
C ASP A 113 17.75 -3.05 8.74
N THR A 114 17.42 -3.75 7.66
CA THR A 114 17.08 -3.14 6.37
C THR A 114 15.79 -2.31 6.48
N MET A 115 14.77 -2.86 7.11
CA MET A 115 13.52 -2.14 7.41
C MET A 115 13.79 -0.92 8.30
N GLY A 116 14.63 -1.07 9.32
CA GLY A 116 15.00 0.01 10.22
C GLY A 116 15.67 1.19 9.49
N ARG A 117 16.67 0.90 8.64
CA ARG A 117 17.30 1.94 7.80
C ARG A 117 16.31 2.61 6.86
N MET A 118 15.39 1.85 6.28
CA MET A 118 14.34 2.40 5.41
C MET A 118 13.39 3.32 6.18
N CYS A 119 12.91 2.92 7.36
CA CYS A 119 12.06 3.75 8.22
C CYS A 119 12.77 5.04 8.66
N THR A 120 14.07 4.96 8.99
CA THR A 120 14.87 6.15 9.31
C THR A 120 15.01 7.07 8.11
N HIS A 121 15.29 6.52 6.92
CA HIS A 121 15.41 7.34 5.71
C HIS A 121 14.09 8.00 5.34
N MET A 122 12.97 7.27 5.34
CA MET A 122 11.65 7.82 5.04
C MET A 122 11.16 8.84 6.07
N GLY A 123 11.50 8.65 7.35
CA GLY A 123 11.09 9.57 8.41
C GLY A 123 12.01 10.76 8.63
N ALA A 124 13.11 10.88 7.88
CA ALA A 124 14.16 11.87 8.15
C ALA A 124 13.68 13.33 8.13
N GLY A 125 12.60 13.65 7.40
CA GLY A 125 12.01 14.99 7.37
C GLY A 125 10.70 15.12 8.17
N ALA A 126 10.36 14.12 9.00
CA ALA A 126 9.13 14.05 9.77
C ALA A 126 9.40 13.57 11.21
N PRO A 127 9.69 14.49 12.15
CA PRO A 127 10.00 14.13 13.54
C PRO A 127 8.92 13.27 14.18
N GLY A 128 9.28 12.13 14.78
CA GLY A 128 8.36 11.18 15.41
C GLY A 128 7.81 10.10 14.46
N PHE A 129 7.97 10.26 13.14
CA PHE A 129 7.47 9.27 12.17
C PHE A 129 8.23 7.95 12.25
N THR A 130 9.56 8.00 12.34
CA THR A 130 10.40 6.79 12.38
C THR A 130 10.07 5.93 13.60
N GLU A 131 9.90 6.53 14.77
CA GLU A 131 9.56 5.82 16.01
C GLU A 131 8.20 5.11 15.88
N GLN A 132 7.21 5.80 15.30
CA GLN A 132 5.89 5.21 15.06
C GLN A 132 5.93 4.08 14.03
N ALA A 133 6.69 4.25 12.94
CA ALA A 133 6.88 3.22 11.92
C ALA A 133 7.57 1.97 12.50
N LEU A 134 8.62 2.15 13.31
CA LEU A 134 9.32 1.04 13.97
C LEU A 134 8.44 0.33 15.00
N ASN A 135 7.54 1.05 15.67
CA ASN A 135 6.61 0.45 16.62
C ASN A 135 5.67 -0.59 15.97
N PHE A 136 5.20 -0.34 14.73
CA PHE A 136 4.43 -1.31 13.95
C PHE A 136 5.23 -2.62 13.74
N HIS A 137 6.49 -2.53 13.33
CA HIS A 137 7.30 -3.73 13.10
C HIS A 137 7.55 -4.52 14.39
N ARG A 138 7.76 -3.83 15.51
CA ARG A 138 7.94 -4.47 16.82
C ARG A 138 6.66 -5.15 17.34
N THR A 139 5.47 -4.65 17.01
CA THR A 139 4.21 -5.33 17.39
C THR A 139 4.05 -6.62 16.58
N ALA A 140 4.44 -6.62 15.30
CA ALA A 140 4.47 -7.82 14.48
C ALA A 140 5.46 -8.88 15.00
N ASP A 141 6.66 -8.48 15.47
CA ASP A 141 7.60 -9.42 16.09
C ASP A 141 6.99 -10.14 17.29
N ARG A 142 6.18 -9.43 18.09
CA ARG A 142 5.48 -10.01 19.23
C ARG A 142 4.40 -11.00 18.80
N ILE A 143 3.69 -10.79 17.68
CA ILE A 143 2.80 -11.81 17.11
C ILE A 143 3.58 -13.10 16.85
N GLY A 144 4.74 -13.00 16.19
CA GLY A 144 5.60 -14.15 15.92
C GLY A 144 6.07 -14.87 17.19
N ALA A 145 6.39 -14.12 18.25
CA ALA A 145 6.73 -14.69 19.55
C ALA A 145 5.58 -15.48 20.18
N ARG A 146 4.36 -14.90 20.20
CA ARG A 146 3.16 -15.58 20.72
C ARG A 146 2.80 -16.82 19.91
N ALA A 147 3.01 -16.77 18.60
CA ALA A 147 2.79 -17.90 17.73
C ALA A 147 3.74 -19.07 18.05
N ARG A 148 5.03 -18.81 18.30
CA ARG A 148 5.97 -19.87 18.73
C ARG A 148 5.54 -20.58 20.01
N ASP A 149 4.89 -19.86 20.91
CA ASP A 149 4.37 -20.41 22.17
C ASP A 149 2.99 -21.08 22.01
N SER A 150 2.43 -21.11 20.78
CA SER A 150 1.04 -21.53 20.51
C SER A 150 -0.01 -20.76 21.34
N ASP A 151 0.32 -19.52 21.73
CA ASP A 151 -0.52 -18.65 22.56
C ASP A 151 -1.54 -17.90 21.68
N ARG A 152 -2.67 -18.57 21.39
CA ARG A 152 -3.74 -18.00 20.55
C ARG A 152 -4.27 -16.66 21.07
N GLU A 153 -4.48 -16.56 22.36
CA GLU A 153 -5.01 -15.35 23.00
C GLU A 153 -3.98 -14.21 22.91
N GLY A 154 -2.71 -14.52 23.15
CA GLY A 154 -1.60 -13.60 22.95
C GLY A 154 -1.44 -13.14 21.49
N VAL A 155 -1.58 -14.05 20.52
CA VAL A 155 -1.58 -13.68 19.09
C VAL A 155 -2.69 -12.70 18.78
N LEU A 156 -3.93 -12.94 19.24
CA LEU A 156 -5.05 -12.03 19.02
C LEU A 156 -4.81 -10.65 19.65
N LYS A 157 -4.25 -10.63 20.86
CA LYS A 157 -3.90 -9.38 21.56
C LYS A 157 -2.87 -8.56 20.79
N GLU A 158 -1.77 -9.18 20.35
CA GLU A 158 -0.72 -8.48 19.60
C GLU A 158 -1.16 -8.12 18.17
N LEU A 159 -2.07 -8.90 17.57
CA LEU A 159 -2.73 -8.53 16.32
C LEU A 159 -3.57 -7.25 16.48
N GLY A 160 -4.36 -7.16 17.55
CA GLY A 160 -5.09 -5.93 17.89
C GLY A 160 -4.16 -4.74 18.10
N ALA A 161 -3.05 -4.93 18.81
CA ALA A 161 -2.04 -3.89 19.00
C ALA A 161 -1.40 -3.46 17.67
N THR A 162 -1.13 -4.40 16.76
CA THR A 162 -0.59 -4.11 15.42
C THR A 162 -1.59 -3.31 14.59
N LEU A 163 -2.85 -3.71 14.54
CA LEU A 163 -3.91 -2.97 13.83
C LEU A 163 -4.10 -1.55 14.39
N GLN A 164 -3.96 -1.37 15.71
CA GLN A 164 -4.00 -0.05 16.34
C GLN A 164 -2.86 0.87 15.83
N THR A 165 -1.68 0.32 15.53
CA THR A 165 -0.61 1.13 14.93
C THR A 165 -0.95 1.57 13.50
N CYS A 166 -1.66 0.75 12.71
CA CYS A 166 -2.15 1.11 11.39
C CYS A 166 -3.11 2.30 11.47
N THR A 167 -4.12 2.21 12.33
CA THR A 167 -5.14 3.27 12.48
C THR A 167 -4.54 4.56 13.04
N THR A 168 -3.64 4.46 14.02
CA THR A 168 -2.95 5.63 14.58
C THR A 168 -2.04 6.28 13.54
N CYS A 169 -1.31 5.50 12.73
CA CYS A 169 -0.46 6.06 11.68
C CYS A 169 -1.32 6.80 10.63
N HIS A 170 -2.40 6.18 10.17
CA HIS A 170 -3.29 6.77 9.16
C HIS A 170 -4.05 7.99 9.67
N ALA A 171 -4.29 8.10 10.97
CA ALA A 171 -4.90 9.26 11.61
C ALA A 171 -3.90 10.40 11.85
N SER A 172 -2.62 10.10 12.04
CA SER A 172 -1.59 11.11 12.35
C SER A 172 -0.86 11.64 11.13
N TRP A 173 -0.64 10.80 10.11
CA TRP A 173 0.29 11.07 9.01
C TRP A 173 -0.36 11.01 7.64
N LYS A 174 0.12 11.86 6.74
CA LYS A 174 -0.15 11.78 5.30
C LYS A 174 1.16 11.82 4.52
N GLN A 175 1.22 11.09 3.41
CA GLN A 175 2.35 11.24 2.49
C GLN A 175 2.26 12.61 1.80
N GLN A 176 3.34 13.37 1.85
CA GLN A 176 3.52 14.57 1.03
C GLN A 176 4.59 14.27 -0.02
N VAL A 177 4.19 14.10 -1.27
CA VAL A 177 5.15 13.84 -2.34
C VAL A 177 5.84 15.14 -2.73
N VAL A 178 7.17 15.18 -2.60
CA VAL A 178 7.98 16.38 -2.82
C VAL A 178 9.10 16.12 -3.82
N ASP A 179 9.63 17.19 -4.40
CA ASP A 179 10.83 17.14 -5.21
C ASP A 179 12.11 17.00 -4.34
N GLU A 180 13.20 16.70 -5.01
CA GLU A 180 14.50 16.47 -4.39
C GLU A 180 15.04 17.69 -3.61
N PRO A 181 15.00 18.93 -4.13
CA PRO A 181 15.37 20.11 -3.34
C PRO A 181 14.55 20.29 -2.05
N THR A 182 13.23 20.05 -2.11
CA THR A 182 12.35 20.18 -0.94
C THR A 182 12.63 19.11 0.09
N TRP A 183 12.85 17.87 -0.33
CA TRP A 183 13.23 16.78 0.56
C TRP A 183 14.55 17.06 1.29
N ARG A 184 15.58 17.54 0.58
CA ARG A 184 16.85 17.94 1.20
C ARG A 184 16.68 19.04 2.24
N ARG A 185 15.83 20.04 1.99
CA ARG A 185 15.55 21.09 2.99
C ARG A 185 14.88 20.53 4.24
N ALA A 186 13.87 19.66 4.07
CA ALA A 186 13.17 19.04 5.17
C ALA A 186 14.09 18.17 6.05
N THR A 187 15.00 17.42 5.43
CA THR A 187 15.93 16.52 6.13
C THR A 187 17.16 17.22 6.72
N SER A 188 17.64 18.31 6.12
CA SER A 188 18.81 19.05 6.64
C SER A 188 18.50 19.83 7.92
N GLN A 189 17.21 20.10 8.17
CA GLN A 189 16.74 20.85 9.34
C GLN A 189 16.27 19.93 10.48
N ALA A 190 16.16 18.62 10.23
CA ALA A 190 15.74 17.66 11.24
C ALA A 190 16.88 17.37 12.23
N PRO A 191 16.62 17.35 13.56
CA PRO A 191 17.61 16.92 14.54
C PRO A 191 18.07 15.49 14.23
N PRO A 192 19.35 15.14 14.47
CA PRO A 192 19.81 13.77 14.27
C PRO A 192 18.96 12.80 15.10
N SER A 193 18.42 11.76 14.46
CA SER A 193 17.74 10.68 15.14
C SER A 193 18.72 10.03 16.11
N ARG A 194 18.35 9.96 17.40
CA ARG A 194 19.20 9.34 18.42
C ARG A 194 19.32 7.85 18.11
N PRO A 195 20.53 7.28 18.09
CA PRO A 195 20.68 5.83 18.02
C PRO A 195 20.03 5.22 19.27
N HIS A 196 19.20 4.21 19.05
CA HIS A 196 18.69 3.32 20.09
C HIS A 196 19.75 2.25 20.41
#